data_AF-A0A836XDW2-F1
#
_entry.id   AF-A0A836XDW2-F1
#
_cell.length_a   1.000
_cell.length_b   1.000
_cell.length_c   1.000
_cell.angle_alpha   90.00
_cell.angle_beta   90.00
_cell.angle_gamma   90.00
#
_symmetry.space_group_name_H-M   'P 1'
#
loop_
_entity.id
_entity.type
_entity.pdbx_description
1 polymer ?
#
loop_
_entity_poly.entity_id
_entity_poly.type
_entity_poly.pdbx_seq_one_letter_code
_entity_poly.pdbx_strand_id
1 'polypeptide(L)'
;MRDAYYADWGFSIPDFLANTAGASIPLVHTLWPRTQAVGFKLSYWPSSQYRNYDRRRATDLPSTRYAIDDYEGMTVWLTLAVEPMLPARLQSSWPDWLGFAVGYGTKGMHGANVKSRGREREYPDLPSAHPEFLLSLDYDARQLPAGGWIWEHFKQQLIWLRLPAPAVRVYPDLRFYLLYL
;
A
#
# COMPACT_ATOMS: atom_id res chain seq x y z
N MET A 1 -16.15 5.21 -10.45
CA MET A 1 -15.21 6.35 -10.34
C MET A 1 -15.94 7.52 -9.69
N ARG A 2 -15.39 8.10 -8.61
CA ARG A 2 -16.06 9.16 -7.81
C ARG A 2 -15.53 10.58 -8.07
N ASP A 3 -14.49 10.69 -8.87
CA ASP A 3 -13.69 11.91 -9.09
C ASP A 3 -14.48 13.08 -9.72
N ALA A 4 -15.50 12.76 -10.53
CA ALA A 4 -16.34 13.78 -11.18
C ALA A 4 -17.52 14.29 -10.33
N TYR A 5 -17.73 13.74 -9.12
CA TYR A 5 -18.93 14.04 -8.31
C TYR A 5 -18.68 15.03 -7.16
N TYR A 6 -17.43 15.37 -6.85
CA TYR A 6 -17.10 16.34 -5.81
C TYR A 6 -16.55 17.63 -6.43
N ALA A 7 -17.37 18.69 -6.37
CA ALA A 7 -17.08 20.01 -6.94
C ALA A 7 -15.74 20.60 -6.44
N ASP A 8 -15.30 20.22 -5.24
CA ASP A 8 -14.08 20.74 -4.61
C ASP A 8 -12.80 19.99 -5.01
N TRP A 9 -12.89 18.78 -5.59
CA TRP A 9 -11.73 17.92 -5.90
C TRP A 9 -11.45 17.83 -7.40
N GLY A 10 -12.49 17.86 -8.24
CA GLY A 10 -12.41 17.89 -9.71
C GLY A 10 -11.89 16.58 -10.34
N PHE A 11 -11.96 16.47 -11.66
CA PHE A 11 -11.47 15.31 -12.40
C PHE A 11 -9.95 15.35 -12.58
N SER A 12 -9.31 14.22 -12.36
CA SER A 12 -7.87 14.00 -12.40
C SER A 12 -7.55 12.90 -13.42
N ILE A 13 -6.79 13.25 -14.47
CA ILE A 13 -6.33 12.28 -15.47
C ILE A 13 -5.48 11.17 -14.82
N PRO A 14 -4.54 11.48 -13.90
CA PRO A 14 -3.80 10.44 -13.18
C PRO A 14 -4.73 9.47 -12.43
N ASP A 15 -5.77 9.97 -11.76
CA ASP A 15 -6.72 9.13 -11.03
C ASP A 15 -7.59 8.31 -11.98
N PHE A 16 -7.99 8.87 -13.12
CA PHE A 16 -8.67 8.11 -14.17
C PHE A 16 -7.83 6.93 -14.66
N LEU A 17 -6.56 7.19 -15.00
CA LEU A 17 -5.64 6.18 -15.50
C LEU A 17 -5.36 5.11 -14.44
N ALA A 18 -5.11 5.50 -13.19
CA ALA A 18 -4.87 4.57 -12.09
C ALA A 18 -6.09 3.69 -11.81
N ASN A 19 -7.30 4.28 -11.76
CA ASN A 19 -8.54 3.53 -11.57
C ASN A 19 -8.80 2.54 -12.72
N THR A 20 -8.59 2.98 -13.96
CA THR A 20 -8.79 2.15 -15.15
C THR A 20 -7.76 1.01 -15.19
N ALA A 21 -6.49 1.31 -14.94
CA ALA A 21 -5.43 0.31 -14.86
C ALA A 21 -5.74 -0.72 -13.76
N GLY A 22 -6.09 -0.27 -12.56
CA GLY A 22 -6.47 -1.12 -11.44
C GLY A 22 -7.63 -2.05 -11.76
N ALA A 23 -8.69 -1.52 -12.37
CA ALA A 23 -9.87 -2.30 -12.78
C ALA A 23 -9.56 -3.33 -13.88
N SER A 24 -8.51 -3.13 -14.68
CA SER A 24 -8.11 -4.05 -15.75
C SER A 24 -7.28 -5.26 -15.27
N ILE A 25 -6.69 -5.20 -14.07
CA ILE A 25 -5.80 -6.24 -13.55
C ILE A 25 -6.45 -7.64 -13.52
N PRO A 26 -7.70 -7.83 -13.03
CA PRO A 26 -8.33 -9.16 -13.03
C PRO A 26 -8.50 -9.76 -14.44
N LEU A 27 -8.77 -8.90 -15.43
CA LEU A 27 -8.86 -9.33 -16.83
C LEU A 27 -7.49 -9.78 -17.35
N VAL A 28 -6.43 -9.02 -17.06
CA VAL A 28 -5.05 -9.37 -17.42
C VAL A 28 -4.66 -10.73 -16.81
N HIS A 29 -4.98 -10.97 -15.54
CA HIS A 29 -4.76 -12.26 -14.89
C HIS A 29 -5.53 -13.41 -15.52
N THR A 30 -6.75 -13.16 -15.99
CA THR A 30 -7.59 -14.16 -16.67
C THR A 30 -7.02 -14.51 -18.05
N LEU A 31 -6.60 -13.52 -18.82
CA LEU A 31 -6.05 -13.70 -20.17
C LEU A 31 -4.64 -14.28 -20.16
N TRP A 32 -3.82 -13.89 -19.18
CA TRP A 32 -2.45 -14.37 -19.01
C TRP A 32 -2.22 -14.85 -17.57
N PRO A 33 -2.52 -16.12 -17.25
CA PRO A 33 -2.41 -16.66 -15.89
C PRO A 33 -1.04 -16.49 -15.24
N ARG A 34 0.05 -16.47 -16.04
CA ARG A 34 1.41 -16.20 -15.53
C ARG A 34 1.55 -14.85 -14.81
N THR A 35 0.72 -13.87 -15.15
CA THR A 35 0.73 -12.55 -14.51
C THR A 35 0.24 -12.60 -13.06
N GLN A 36 -0.43 -13.68 -12.64
CA GLN A 36 -0.78 -13.90 -11.24
C GLN A 36 0.46 -14.01 -10.34
N ALA A 37 1.67 -14.19 -10.88
CA ALA A 37 2.89 -14.02 -10.09
C ALA A 37 3.00 -12.62 -9.44
N VAL A 38 2.37 -11.61 -10.04
CA VAL A 38 2.28 -10.24 -9.50
C VAL A 38 1.01 -10.09 -8.67
N GLY A 39 1.13 -9.52 -7.47
CA GLY A 39 0.01 -9.27 -6.57
C GLY A 39 0.04 -7.88 -5.94
N PHE A 40 -1.00 -7.58 -5.17
CA PHE A 40 -1.13 -6.33 -4.44
C PHE A 40 -1.46 -6.60 -2.98
N LYS A 41 -0.78 -5.89 -2.07
CA LYS A 41 -1.05 -5.95 -0.63
C LYS A 41 -1.13 -4.55 -0.04
N LEU A 42 -1.85 -4.44 1.07
CA LEU A 42 -1.91 -3.26 1.90
C LEU A 42 -1.28 -3.57 3.25
N SER A 43 -0.55 -2.60 3.78
CA SER A 43 -0.16 -2.58 5.18
C SER A 43 -0.57 -1.28 5.84
N TYR A 44 -0.74 -1.32 7.16
CA TYR A 44 -1.12 -0.18 7.95
C TYR A 44 -0.38 -0.17 9.29
N TRP A 45 0.34 0.92 9.53
CA TRP A 45 0.91 1.25 10.83
C TRP A 45 0.51 2.67 11.22
N PRO A 46 -0.26 2.86 12.31
CA PRO A 46 -0.86 4.15 12.63
C PRO A 46 0.17 5.29 12.69
N SER A 47 -0.09 6.36 11.93
CA SER A 47 0.78 7.51 11.86
C SER A 47 0.76 8.34 13.14
N SER A 48 1.66 9.32 13.21
CA SER A 48 1.63 10.30 14.31
C SER A 48 0.37 11.18 14.29
N GLN A 49 -0.27 11.36 13.13
CA GLN A 49 -1.49 12.15 12.97
C GLN A 49 -2.70 11.44 13.57
N TYR A 50 -2.76 10.11 13.40
CA TYR A 50 -3.80 9.27 13.99
C TYR A 50 -3.57 9.05 15.49
N ARG A 51 -2.35 8.65 15.88
CA ARG A 51 -2.03 8.29 17.27
C ARG A 51 -2.10 9.45 18.26
N ASN A 52 -1.85 10.68 17.81
CA ASN A 52 -1.82 11.87 18.66
C ASN A 52 -2.96 12.84 18.34
N TYR A 53 -4.11 12.33 17.88
CA TYR A 53 -5.25 13.13 17.40
C TYR A 53 -5.59 14.30 18.33
N ASP A 54 -5.91 14.06 19.60
CA ASP A 54 -6.37 15.12 20.51
C ASP A 54 -5.29 16.17 20.79
N ARG A 55 -4.03 15.73 20.97
CA ARG A 55 -2.90 16.64 21.21
C ARG A 55 -2.65 17.54 20.00
N ARG A 56 -2.61 16.95 18.80
CA ARG A 56 -2.36 17.70 17.55
C ARG A 56 -3.51 18.65 17.25
N ARG A 57 -4.76 18.21 17.45
CA ARG A 57 -5.94 19.06 17.29
C ARG A 57 -5.98 20.24 18.26
N ALA A 58 -5.55 20.04 19.51
CA ALA A 58 -5.50 21.12 20.50
C ALA A 58 -4.47 22.22 20.17
N THR A 59 -3.46 21.89 19.35
CA THR A 59 -2.42 22.81 18.89
C THR A 59 -2.57 23.20 17.42
N ASP A 60 -3.75 22.99 16.83
CA ASP A 60 -4.07 23.29 15.43
C ASP A 60 -3.09 22.66 14.41
N LEU A 61 -2.63 21.44 14.70
CA LEU A 61 -1.81 20.62 13.80
C LEU A 61 -2.66 19.60 13.01
N PRO A 62 -2.20 19.17 11.81
CA PRO A 62 -2.88 18.14 11.03
C PRO A 62 -3.13 16.88 11.87
N SER A 63 -4.36 16.40 11.89
CA SER A 63 -4.78 15.24 12.69
C SER A 63 -5.89 14.49 11.97
N THR A 64 -5.88 13.17 12.09
CA THR A 64 -6.90 12.30 11.49
C THR A 64 -7.53 11.41 12.55
N ARG A 65 -8.87 11.30 12.54
CA ARG A 65 -9.62 10.51 13.51
C ARG A 65 -9.84 9.07 13.04
N TYR A 66 -9.90 8.87 11.73
CA TYR A 66 -10.29 7.59 11.13
C TYR A 66 -9.10 6.95 10.44
N ALA A 67 -8.92 5.64 10.63
CA ALA A 67 -7.78 4.91 10.07
C ALA A 67 -7.77 4.94 8.53
N ILE A 68 -8.96 5.01 7.91
CA ILE A 68 -9.08 5.10 6.45
C ILE A 68 -8.60 6.44 5.88
N ASP A 69 -8.58 7.49 6.71
CA ASP A 69 -8.07 8.81 6.35
C ASP A 69 -6.59 8.97 6.76
N ASP A 70 -5.99 7.96 7.40
CA ASP A 70 -4.59 7.97 7.83
C ASP A 70 -3.64 7.48 6.72
N TYR A 71 -3.57 8.23 5.63
CA TYR A 71 -2.75 7.89 4.47
C TYR A 71 -1.26 7.76 4.79
N GLU A 72 -0.74 8.51 5.78
CA GLU A 72 0.66 8.38 6.20
C GLU A 72 0.94 7.05 6.91
N GLY A 73 -0.09 6.40 7.44
CA GLY A 73 0.01 5.09 8.06
C GLY A 73 -0.08 3.94 7.07
N MET A 74 -0.49 4.19 5.82
CA MET A 74 -0.71 3.16 4.81
C MET A 74 0.52 2.96 3.91
N THR A 75 0.82 1.70 3.59
CA THR A 75 1.75 1.36 2.50
C THR A 75 1.06 0.38 1.56
N VAL A 76 1.06 0.72 0.27
CA VAL A 76 0.58 -0.16 -0.80
C VAL A 76 1.77 -0.90 -1.39
N TRP A 77 1.63 -2.20 -1.59
CA TRP A 77 2.70 -3.08 -2.04
C TRP A 77 2.34 -3.74 -3.36
N LEU A 78 3.27 -3.68 -4.30
CA LEU A 78 3.30 -4.57 -5.45
C LEU A 78 4.18 -5.78 -5.08
N THR A 79 3.60 -6.98 -5.07
CA THR A 79 4.30 -8.21 -4.70
C THR A 79 4.63 -9.06 -5.93
N LEU A 80 5.69 -9.84 -5.84
CA LEU A 80 6.19 -10.71 -6.88
C LEU A 80 6.52 -12.09 -6.30
N ALA A 81 5.76 -13.11 -6.69
CA ALA A 81 6.10 -14.49 -6.44
C ALA A 81 7.29 -14.87 -7.34
N VAL A 82 8.38 -15.30 -6.72
CA VAL A 82 9.65 -15.53 -7.42
C VAL A 82 9.70 -16.90 -8.07
N GLU A 83 9.24 -17.94 -7.36
CA GLU A 83 9.30 -19.33 -7.83
C GLU A 83 8.74 -19.51 -9.25
N PRO A 84 7.54 -19.00 -9.61
CA PRO A 84 6.97 -19.22 -10.94
C PRO A 84 7.74 -18.53 -12.07
N MET A 85 8.60 -17.57 -11.73
CA MET A 85 9.42 -16.82 -12.68
C MET A 85 10.80 -17.44 -12.88
N LEU A 86 11.21 -18.36 -12.02
CA LEU A 86 12.50 -19.03 -12.12
C LEU A 86 12.48 -20.13 -13.20
N PRO A 87 13.63 -20.42 -13.84
CA PRO A 87 13.79 -21.61 -14.67
C PRO A 87 13.51 -22.89 -13.87
N ALA A 88 12.95 -23.93 -14.51
CA ALA A 88 12.55 -25.18 -13.86
C ALA A 88 13.63 -25.81 -12.96
N ARG A 89 14.90 -25.71 -13.34
CA ARG A 89 16.05 -26.22 -12.56
C ARG A 89 16.27 -25.51 -11.22
N LEU A 90 15.77 -24.28 -11.06
CA LEU A 90 15.91 -23.46 -9.86
C LEU A 90 14.65 -23.41 -9.02
N GLN A 91 13.49 -23.78 -9.58
CA GLN A 91 12.20 -23.81 -8.88
C GLN A 91 12.25 -24.69 -7.62
N SER A 92 12.82 -25.90 -7.73
CA SER A 92 12.96 -26.82 -6.58
C SER A 92 13.86 -26.32 -5.45
N SER A 93 14.66 -25.28 -5.71
CA SER A 93 15.61 -24.72 -4.73
C SER A 93 15.09 -23.42 -4.10
N TRP A 94 13.97 -22.88 -4.58
CA TRP A 94 13.38 -21.65 -4.06
C TRP A 94 12.09 -21.96 -3.30
N PRO A 95 11.88 -21.38 -2.10
CA PRO A 95 10.62 -21.57 -1.39
C PRO A 95 9.46 -20.93 -2.17
N ASP A 96 8.44 -21.71 -2.49
CA ASP A 96 7.23 -21.26 -3.21
C ASP A 96 6.53 -20.07 -2.52
N TRP A 97 6.58 -20.03 -1.19
CA TRP A 97 5.99 -18.98 -0.37
C TRP A 97 6.84 -17.69 -0.30
N LEU A 98 8.10 -17.69 -0.77
CA LEU A 98 8.98 -16.52 -0.64
C LEU A 98 8.96 -15.67 -1.91
N GLY A 99 8.64 -14.39 -1.75
CA GLY A 99 8.61 -13.40 -2.83
C GLY A 99 9.39 -12.12 -2.52
N PHE A 100 9.26 -11.16 -3.42
CA PHE A 100 9.72 -9.78 -3.22
C PHE A 100 8.54 -8.81 -3.29
N ALA A 101 8.69 -7.64 -2.70
CA ALA A 101 7.69 -6.57 -2.80
C ALA A 101 8.34 -5.19 -2.95
N VAL A 102 7.66 -4.34 -3.72
CA VAL A 102 7.94 -2.92 -3.82
C VAL A 102 6.80 -2.16 -3.13
N GLY A 103 7.13 -1.42 -2.08
CA GLY A 103 6.20 -0.65 -1.29
C GLY A 103 6.18 0.83 -1.69
N TYR A 104 5.01 1.43 -1.65
CA TYR A 104 4.77 2.85 -1.81
C TYR A 104 3.98 3.37 -0.62
N GLY A 105 4.61 4.24 0.17
CA GLY A 105 4.00 4.99 1.25
C GLY A 105 4.07 6.49 0.99
N THR A 106 3.43 7.28 1.84
CA THR A 106 3.53 8.75 1.79
C THR A 106 3.76 9.34 3.16
N LYS A 107 4.47 10.47 3.23
CA LYS A 107 4.67 11.27 4.46
C LYS A 107 4.45 12.74 4.13
N GLY A 108 4.14 13.55 5.14
CA GLY A 108 3.87 14.98 4.93
C GLY A 108 2.47 15.24 4.36
N MET A 109 1.54 14.30 4.52
CA MET A 109 0.14 14.44 4.09
C MET A 109 -0.60 15.28 5.11
N HIS A 110 -0.41 16.60 5.05
CA HIS A 110 -0.91 17.55 6.05
C HIS A 110 -2.27 18.15 5.67
N GLY A 111 -3.13 17.44 4.93
CA GLY A 111 -4.42 17.96 4.47
C GLY A 111 -4.32 19.05 3.40
N ALA A 112 -3.12 19.39 2.93
CA ALA A 112 -2.87 20.44 1.97
C ALA A 112 -3.20 19.98 0.54
N ASN A 113 -4.48 20.04 0.14
CA ASN A 113 -4.78 20.19 -1.28
C ASN A 113 -4.74 21.70 -1.58
N VAL A 114 -3.83 22.15 -2.45
CA VAL A 114 -3.73 23.55 -2.90
C VAL A 114 -5.05 24.05 -3.51
N LYS A 115 -5.92 23.13 -3.94
CA LYS A 115 -7.27 23.41 -4.45
C LYS A 115 -8.37 23.42 -3.37
N SER A 116 -8.09 22.95 -2.15
CA SER A 116 -9.05 22.94 -1.05
C SER A 116 -9.37 24.36 -0.59
N ARG A 117 -10.65 24.71 -0.61
CA ARG A 117 -11.18 25.98 -0.11
C ARG A 117 -11.75 25.88 1.31
N GLY A 118 -11.60 24.72 1.96
CA GLY A 118 -12.17 24.40 3.27
C GLY A 118 -11.20 24.62 4.45
N ARG A 119 -11.54 24.02 5.60
CA ARG A 119 -10.73 24.06 6.83
C ARG A 119 -9.42 23.24 6.73
N GLU A 120 -9.31 22.41 5.70
CA GLU A 120 -8.08 21.77 5.22
C GLU A 120 -7.25 22.78 4.43
N ARG A 121 -6.81 23.84 5.12
CA ARG A 121 -5.92 24.86 4.57
C ARG A 121 -4.51 24.25 4.47
N GLU A 122 -3.77 24.66 3.44
CA GLU A 122 -2.34 24.33 3.36
C GLU A 122 -1.64 24.77 4.65
N TYR A 123 -0.77 23.91 5.18
CA TYR A 123 0.13 24.23 6.29
C TYR A 123 1.48 24.60 5.68
N PRO A 124 1.69 25.86 5.27
CA PRO A 124 2.87 26.27 4.48
C PRO A 124 4.19 26.06 5.23
N ASP A 125 4.14 26.04 6.56
CA ASP A 125 5.31 25.84 7.43
C ASP A 125 5.62 24.35 7.68
N LEU A 126 4.81 23.42 7.16
CA LEU A 126 5.04 21.98 7.28
C LEU A 126 5.56 21.38 5.98
N PRO A 127 6.37 20.30 6.04
CA PRO A 127 6.89 19.64 4.84
C PRO A 127 5.77 19.15 3.92
N SER A 128 5.92 19.40 2.62
CA SER A 128 4.97 18.88 1.63
C SER A 128 4.97 17.36 1.55
N ALA A 129 3.86 16.82 1.04
CA ALA A 129 3.71 15.40 0.80
C ALA A 129 4.84 14.87 -0.09
N HIS A 130 5.49 13.81 0.35
CA HIS A 130 6.54 13.14 -0.41
C HIS A 130 6.38 11.62 -0.30
N PRO A 131 6.73 10.89 -1.37
CA PRO A 131 6.61 9.44 -1.39
C PRO A 131 7.73 8.78 -0.58
N GLU A 132 7.46 7.56 -0.12
CA GLU A 132 8.47 6.63 0.37
C GLU A 132 8.44 5.37 -0.49
N PHE A 133 9.60 4.98 -1.02
CA PHE A 133 9.74 3.74 -1.78
C PHE A 133 10.49 2.70 -0.95
N LEU A 134 9.92 1.50 -0.85
CA LEU A 134 10.45 0.40 -0.07
C LEU A 134 10.67 -0.84 -0.93
N LEU A 135 11.73 -1.58 -0.61
CA LEU A 135 11.97 -2.94 -1.12
C LEU A 135 11.89 -3.90 0.06
N SER A 136 11.19 -5.02 -0.09
CA SER A 136 10.96 -5.95 1.01
C SER A 136 10.85 -7.40 0.54
N LEU A 137 11.08 -8.36 1.44
CA LEU A 137 10.73 -9.76 1.24
C LEU A 137 9.23 -9.96 1.46
N ASP A 138 8.57 -10.76 0.63
CA ASP A 138 7.15 -11.07 0.79
C ASP A 138 6.88 -12.55 1.10
N TYR A 139 5.77 -12.79 1.79
CA TYR A 139 5.25 -14.12 2.05
C TYR A 139 3.98 -14.33 1.21
N ASP A 140 4.04 -15.22 0.24
CA ASP A 140 2.89 -15.52 -0.62
C ASP A 140 1.85 -16.35 0.15
N ALA A 141 0.82 -15.66 0.66
CA ALA A 141 -0.26 -16.28 1.42
C ALA A 141 -1.09 -17.29 0.62
N ARG A 142 -0.95 -17.32 -0.71
CA ARG A 142 -1.61 -18.34 -1.56
C ARG A 142 -1.02 -19.73 -1.36
N GLN A 143 0.24 -19.81 -0.93
CA GLN A 143 0.95 -21.06 -0.64
C GLN A 143 0.65 -21.62 0.75
N LEU A 144 -0.19 -20.94 1.55
CA LEU A 144 -0.63 -21.49 2.82
C LEU A 144 -1.40 -22.81 2.60
N PRO A 145 -1.27 -23.80 3.50
CA PRO A 145 -1.90 -25.11 3.33
C PRO A 145 -3.42 -25.01 3.30
N ALA A 146 -4.06 -25.90 2.54
CA ALA A 146 -5.52 -25.99 2.48
C ALA A 146 -6.11 -26.44 3.83
N GLY A 147 -7.34 -26.04 4.12
CA GLY A 147 -8.04 -26.44 5.35
C GLY A 147 -9.56 -26.31 5.25
N GLY A 148 -10.22 -26.20 6.40
CA GLY A 148 -11.67 -26.07 6.48
C GLY A 148 -12.18 -24.71 5.95
N TRP A 149 -13.49 -24.59 5.78
CA TRP A 149 -14.12 -23.40 5.18
C TRP A 149 -13.72 -22.08 5.89
N ILE A 150 -13.67 -22.06 7.23
CA ILE A 150 -13.26 -20.86 8.00
C ILE A 150 -11.82 -20.46 7.67
N TRP A 151 -10.92 -21.45 7.58
CA TRP A 151 -9.52 -21.22 7.28
C TRP A 151 -9.34 -20.67 5.87
N GLU A 152 -10.06 -21.19 4.88
CA GLU A 152 -10.00 -20.65 3.51
C GLU A 152 -10.47 -19.19 3.43
N HIS A 153 -11.54 -18.82 4.15
CA HIS A 153 -11.98 -17.42 4.21
C HIS A 153 -10.93 -16.52 4.86
N PHE A 154 -10.27 -17.00 5.92
CA PHE A 154 -9.20 -16.27 6.59
C PHE A 154 -7.97 -16.09 5.68
N LYS A 155 -7.51 -17.16 5.01
CA LYS A 155 -6.41 -17.10 4.04
C LYS A 155 -6.69 -16.10 2.93
N GLN A 156 -7.93 -16.05 2.43
CA GLN A 156 -8.33 -15.09 1.40
C GLN A 156 -8.12 -13.64 1.85
N GLN A 157 -8.28 -13.33 3.14
CA GLN A 157 -7.98 -11.99 3.66
C GLN A 157 -6.47 -11.73 3.71
N LEU A 158 -5.67 -12.75 4.08
CA LEU A 158 -4.21 -12.64 4.15
C LEU A 158 -3.54 -12.39 2.79
N ILE A 159 -4.18 -12.76 1.68
CA ILE A 159 -3.67 -12.46 0.34
C ILE A 159 -3.53 -10.96 0.11
N TRP A 160 -4.42 -10.15 0.70
CA TRP A 160 -4.43 -8.69 0.54
C TRP A 160 -3.66 -7.95 1.64
N LEU A 161 -3.27 -8.64 2.71
CA LEU A 161 -2.61 -8.04 3.87
C LEU A 161 -1.12 -8.35 3.84
N ARG A 162 -0.30 -7.31 3.99
CA ARG A 162 1.14 -7.47 4.16
C ARG A 162 1.45 -8.02 5.55
N LEU A 163 2.24 -9.08 5.61
CA LEU A 163 2.79 -9.59 6.86
C LEU A 163 4.12 -8.89 7.17
N PRO A 164 4.47 -8.68 8.46
CA PRO A 164 5.74 -8.08 8.85
C PRO A 164 6.93 -8.81 8.21
N ALA A 165 7.81 -8.09 7.52
CA ALA A 165 9.04 -8.66 6.98
C ALA A 165 10.18 -7.63 6.92
N PRO A 166 11.43 -8.07 6.72
CA PRO A 166 12.54 -7.17 6.48
C PRO A 166 12.29 -6.27 5.26
N ALA A 167 12.59 -5.00 5.41
CA ALA A 167 12.44 -4.02 4.34
C ALA A 167 13.57 -2.99 4.35
N VAL A 168 13.80 -2.38 3.20
CA VAL A 168 14.72 -1.26 3.00
C VAL A 168 13.95 -0.15 2.33
N ARG A 169 13.82 0.98 3.00
CA ARG A 169 13.38 2.21 2.34
C ARG A 169 14.56 2.74 1.54
N VAL A 170 14.35 2.96 0.25
CA VAL A 170 15.38 3.43 -0.69
C VAL A 170 15.20 4.91 -1.05
N TYR A 171 14.01 5.47 -0.78
CA TYR A 171 13.69 6.87 -0.98
C TYR A 171 12.74 7.34 0.14
N PRO A 172 12.90 8.57 0.68
CA PRO A 172 13.87 9.61 0.29
C PRO A 172 15.31 9.35 0.76
N ASP A 173 15.47 8.49 1.77
CA ASP A 173 16.77 8.10 2.31
C ASP A 173 16.82 6.61 2.61
N LEU A 174 18.05 6.08 2.68
CA LEU A 174 18.28 4.67 2.91
C LEU A 174 18.03 4.32 4.39
N ARG A 175 17.04 3.47 4.65
CA ARG A 175 16.73 2.99 6.01
C ARG A 175 16.38 1.51 6.02
N PHE A 176 17.04 0.76 6.89
CA PHE A 176 16.80 -0.66 7.09
C PHE A 176 15.77 -0.89 8.21
N TYR A 177 14.87 -1.84 7.96
CA TYR A 177 13.87 -2.30 8.90
C TYR A 177 14.00 -3.81 9.06
N LEU A 178 14.20 -4.27 10.30
CA LEU A 178 14.19 -5.70 10.59
C LEU A 178 12.79 -6.30 10.34
N LEU A 179 11.76 -5.56 10.75
CA LEU A 179 10.36 -5.85 10.48
C LEU A 179 9.67 -4.54 10.11
N TYR A 180 9.06 -4.51 8.93
CA TYR A 180 8.22 -3.43 8.44
C TYR A 180 6.81 -3.95 8.26
N LEU A 181 5.84 -3.17 8.73
CA LEU A 181 4.42 -3.37 8.47
C LEU A 181 4.03 -2.50 7.29
#